data_AF-A0A932HAE2-F1
#
_entry.id   AF-A0A932HAE2-F1
#
_cell.length_a   1.000
_cell.length_b   1.000
_cell.length_c   1.000
_cell.angle_alpha   90.00
_cell.angle_beta   90.00
_cell.angle_gamma   90.00
#
_symmetry.space_group_name_H-M   'P 1'
#
loop_
_entity.id
_entity.type
_entity.pdbx_description
1 polymer ?
#
loop_
_entity_poly.entity_id
_entity_poly.type
_entity_poly.pdbx_seq_one_letter_code
_entity_poly.pdbx_strand_id
1 'polypeptide(L)'
;MKRLRRKMRQKGVRGLLHGHRGRKPWNRATAELLEKVLRLAQQRYKGLNDTHLTEKLNEGEGIALSRPTVRRILRQAGIIAVRTRRPKRHYKRR
;
A
#
# COMPACT_ATOMS: atom_id res chain seq x y z
N MET A 1 11.62 -28.69 -9.41
CA MET A 1 10.29 -29.26 -9.76
C MET A 1 9.63 -30.20 -8.72
N LYS A 2 10.28 -30.63 -7.61
CA LYS A 2 9.71 -31.66 -6.70
C LYS A 2 8.60 -31.18 -5.75
N ARG A 3 8.65 -29.93 -5.26
CA ARG A 3 7.71 -29.40 -4.24
C ARG A 3 6.28 -29.17 -4.74
N LEU A 4 6.13 -28.70 -5.99
CA LEU A 4 4.83 -28.37 -6.58
C LEU A 4 4.01 -29.63 -6.90
N ARG A 5 4.66 -30.65 -7.47
CA ARG A 5 4.04 -31.96 -7.73
C ARG A 5 3.60 -32.68 -6.46
N ARG A 6 4.35 -32.52 -5.35
CA ARG A 6 3.97 -33.07 -4.04
C ARG A 6 2.74 -32.37 -3.46
N LYS A 7 2.66 -31.04 -3.57
CA LYS A 7 1.47 -30.27 -3.15
C LYS A 7 0.23 -30.58 -3.97
N MET A 8 0.37 -30.79 -5.29
CA MET A 8 -0.71 -31.22 -6.17
C MET A 8 -1.26 -32.60 -5.76
N ARG A 9 -0.37 -33.57 -5.49
CA ARG A 9 -0.79 -34.91 -5.05
C ARG A 9 -1.50 -34.92 -3.69
N GLN A 10 -1.09 -34.06 -2.76
CA GLN A 10 -1.65 -34.04 -1.40
C GLN A 10 -2.90 -33.16 -1.25
N LYS A 11 -3.03 -32.10 -2.05
CA LYS A 11 -4.09 -31.07 -1.87
C LYS A 11 -4.86 -30.76 -3.15
N GLY A 12 -4.65 -31.52 -4.22
CA GLY A 12 -5.24 -31.26 -5.54
C GLY A 12 -4.82 -29.90 -6.10
N VAL A 13 -5.67 -29.33 -6.98
CA VAL A 13 -5.46 -27.99 -7.57
C VAL A 13 -5.32 -26.90 -6.50
N ARG A 14 -5.95 -27.07 -5.32
CA ARG A 14 -5.82 -26.13 -4.18
C ARG A 14 -4.40 -26.11 -3.60
N GLY A 15 -3.58 -27.13 -3.83
CA GLY A 15 -2.15 -27.17 -3.46
C GLY A 15 -1.25 -26.27 -4.31
N LEU A 16 -1.73 -25.87 -5.50
CA LEU A 16 -1.06 -24.90 -6.37
C LEU A 16 -1.38 -23.45 -5.97
N LEU A 17 -2.46 -23.23 -5.23
CA LEU A 17 -2.79 -21.92 -4.70
C LEU A 17 -1.76 -21.50 -3.64
N HIS A 18 -1.35 -20.23 -3.71
CA HIS A 18 -0.43 -19.65 -2.75
C HIS A 18 -0.99 -19.78 -1.32
N GLY A 19 -0.21 -20.33 -0.39
CA GLY A 19 -0.69 -20.65 0.97
C GLY A 19 -1.05 -19.43 1.83
N HIS A 20 -0.64 -18.23 1.42
CA HIS A 20 -1.07 -16.97 2.04
C HIS A 20 -2.27 -16.32 1.34
N ARG A 21 -2.87 -16.98 0.35
CA ARG A 21 -4.08 -16.48 -0.33
C ARG A 21 -5.23 -16.51 0.69
N GLY A 22 -5.62 -15.33 1.16
CA GLY A 22 -6.67 -15.12 2.17
C GLY A 22 -6.18 -14.86 3.60
N ARG A 23 -4.88 -14.98 3.89
CA ARG A 23 -4.35 -14.66 5.23
C ARG A 23 -3.88 -13.21 5.28
N LYS A 24 -4.41 -12.43 6.25
CA LYS A 24 -3.86 -11.11 6.59
C LYS A 24 -2.46 -11.33 7.19
N PRO A 25 -1.40 -10.72 6.65
CA PRO A 25 -0.07 -10.89 7.19
C PRO A 25 0.04 -10.17 8.54
N TRP A 26 0.81 -10.74 9.47
CA TRP A 26 0.96 -10.24 10.84
C TRP A 26 1.60 -8.86 10.93
N ASN A 27 2.41 -8.50 9.92
CA ASN A 27 3.07 -7.20 9.78
C ASN A 27 2.22 -6.16 9.03
N ARG A 28 0.93 -6.45 8.80
CA ARG A 28 0.01 -5.45 8.27
C ARG A 28 -0.08 -4.35 9.33
N ALA A 29 0.08 -3.09 8.91
CA ALA A 29 -0.30 -1.93 9.73
C ALA A 29 -1.61 -2.27 10.46
N THR A 30 -1.59 -2.20 11.79
CA THR A 30 -2.75 -2.55 12.62
C THR A 30 -3.97 -1.79 12.10
N ALA A 31 -5.15 -2.39 12.20
CA ALA A 31 -6.37 -1.76 11.69
C ALA A 31 -6.56 -0.34 12.26
N GLU A 32 -6.17 -0.17 13.52
CA GLU A 32 -6.11 1.11 14.23
C GLU A 32 -5.17 2.12 13.56
N LEU A 33 -3.96 1.69 13.15
CA LEU A 33 -3.01 2.58 12.45
C LEU A 33 -3.54 3.00 11.09
N LEU A 34 -4.20 2.09 10.36
CA LEU A 34 -4.84 2.40 9.09
C LEU A 34 -5.93 3.45 9.28
N GLU A 35 -6.80 3.25 10.27
CA GLU A 35 -7.90 4.16 10.56
C GLU A 35 -7.38 5.53 11.02
N LYS A 36 -6.36 5.57 11.89
CA LYS A 36 -5.70 6.80 12.32
C LYS A 36 -5.13 7.58 11.13
N VAL A 37 -4.39 6.91 10.24
CA VAL A 37 -3.82 7.54 9.03
C VAL A 37 -4.93 8.09 8.12
N LEU A 38 -6.01 7.33 7.89
CA LEU A 38 -7.12 7.77 7.05
C LEU A 38 -7.86 8.97 7.65
N ARG A 39 -8.14 8.93 8.95
CA ARG A 39 -8.79 10.05 9.67
C ARG A 39 -7.95 11.32 9.57
N LEU A 40 -6.65 11.23 9.81
CA LEU A 40 -5.73 12.36 9.70
C LEU A 40 -5.65 12.90 8.27
N ALA A 41 -5.60 12.02 7.26
CA ALA A 41 -5.57 12.41 5.86
C ALA A 41 -6.87 13.11 5.41
N GLN A 42 -8.03 12.71 5.95
CA GLN A 42 -9.33 13.28 5.57
C GLN A 42 -9.69 14.55 6.35
N GLN A 43 -9.31 14.64 7.63
CA GLN A 43 -9.67 15.75 8.51
C GLN A 43 -8.57 16.83 8.52
N ARG A 44 -7.41 16.50 9.09
CA ARG A 44 -6.36 17.47 9.43
C ARG A 44 -5.46 17.84 8.25
N TYR A 45 -5.20 16.89 7.35
CA TYR A 45 -4.25 17.02 6.25
C TYR A 45 -4.91 16.89 4.88
N LYS A 46 -6.19 17.29 4.79
CA LYS A 46 -6.98 17.21 3.56
C LYS A 46 -6.31 18.01 2.45
N GLY A 47 -6.11 17.37 1.30
CA GLY A 47 -5.51 18.03 0.13
C GLY A 47 -3.98 18.10 0.13
N LEU A 48 -3.29 17.53 1.12
CA LEU A 48 -1.84 17.35 1.04
C LEU A 48 -1.47 16.27 0.01
N ASN A 49 -0.29 16.45 -0.59
CA ASN A 49 0.30 15.42 -1.43
C ASN A 49 0.81 14.24 -0.57
N ASP A 50 0.97 13.05 -1.17
CA ASP A 50 1.40 11.84 -0.45
C ASP A 50 2.75 12.03 0.28
N THR A 51 3.64 12.89 -0.22
CA THR A 51 4.95 13.18 0.39
C THR A 51 4.79 14.01 1.67
N HIS A 52 4.14 15.18 1.58
CA HIS A 52 3.88 16.07 2.71
C HIS A 52 3.03 15.39 3.79
N LEU A 53 2.06 14.56 3.39
CA LEU A 53 1.31 13.76 4.35
C LEU A 53 2.23 12.82 5.11
N THR A 54 3.16 12.16 4.42
CA THR A 54 4.13 11.26 5.07
C THR A 54 5.04 12.01 6.04
N GLU A 55 5.52 13.20 5.65
CA GLU A 55 6.32 14.06 6.54
C GLU A 55 5.53 14.46 7.78
N LYS A 56 4.27 14.91 7.63
CA LYS A 56 3.43 15.30 8.76
C LYS A 56 3.00 14.14 9.65
N LEU A 57 2.81 12.96 9.09
CA LEU A 57 2.57 11.75 9.89
C LEU A 57 3.80 11.37 10.74
N ASN A 58 5.01 11.51 10.19
CA ASN A 58 6.25 11.26 10.93
C ASN A 58 6.49 12.33 12.02
N GLU A 59 6.45 13.61 11.65
CA GLU A 59 6.77 14.73 12.52
C GLU A 59 5.70 15.00 13.58
N GLY A 60 4.42 15.02 13.18
CA GLY A 60 3.33 15.50 14.02
C GLY A 60 2.68 14.40 14.87
N GLU A 61 2.75 13.15 14.41
CA GLU A 61 1.98 12.04 14.99
C GLU A 61 2.85 10.87 15.41
N GLY A 62 4.17 10.94 15.17
CA GLY A 62 5.13 9.88 15.47
C GLY A 62 4.91 8.60 14.63
N ILE A 63 4.15 8.69 13.54
CA ILE A 63 3.80 7.54 12.70
C ILE A 63 4.92 7.33 11.67
N ALA A 64 5.86 6.44 12.03
CA ALA A 64 7.01 6.03 11.22
C ALA A 64 6.63 5.17 10.00
N LEU A 65 5.85 5.73 9.06
CA LEU A 65 5.46 5.04 7.83
C LEU A 65 6.24 5.57 6.64
N SER A 66 6.68 4.64 5.78
CA SER A 66 7.26 5.00 4.50
C SER A 66 6.20 5.54 3.54
N ARG A 67 6.57 6.50 2.70
CA ARG A 67 5.71 7.08 1.65
C ARG A 67 4.97 6.05 0.79
N PRO A 68 5.60 4.95 0.29
CA PRO A 68 4.86 3.93 -0.46
C PRO A 68 3.81 3.20 0.38
N THR A 69 4.01 3.07 1.70
CA THR A 69 3.02 2.48 2.60
C THR A 69 1.82 3.39 2.76
N VAL A 70 2.04 4.68 3.05
CA VAL A 70 0.98 5.70 3.13
C VAL A 70 0.18 5.75 1.82
N ARG A 71 0.88 5.80 0.67
CA ARG A 71 0.26 5.75 -0.66
C ARG A 71 -0.63 4.51 -0.83
N ARG A 72 -0.16 3.32 -0.47
CA ARG A 72 -0.95 2.08 -0.59
C ARG A 72 -2.21 2.15 0.27
N ILE A 73 -2.12 2.66 1.49
CA ILE A 73 -3.26 2.83 2.40
C ILE A 73 -4.30 3.76 1.78
N LEU A 74 -3.87 4.94 1.32
CA LEU A 74 -4.76 5.91 0.67
C LEU A 74 -5.47 5.34 -0.55
N ARG A 75 -4.74 4.64 -1.44
CA ARG A 75 -5.33 4.04 -2.65
C ARG A 75 -6.27 2.89 -2.33
N GLN A 76 -5.98 2.08 -1.30
CA GLN A 76 -6.91 1.04 -0.83
C GLN A 76 -8.20 1.64 -0.27
N ALA A 77 -8.13 2.85 0.32
CA ALA A 77 -9.29 3.59 0.80
C ALA A 77 -9.96 4.47 -0.26
N GLY A 78 -9.56 4.38 -1.54
CA GLY A 78 -10.15 5.15 -2.63
C GLY A 78 -9.75 6.64 -2.68
N ILE A 79 -8.83 7.08 -1.82
CA ILE A 79 -8.31 8.45 -1.85
C ILE A 79 -7.32 8.54 -3.01
N ILE A 80 -7.56 9.46 -3.94
CA ILE A 80 -6.72 9.68 -5.14
C ILE A 80 -5.61 10.70 -4.83
N ALA A 81 -4.50 10.64 -5.57
CA ALA A 81 -3.43 11.61 -5.42
C ALA A 81 -3.94 12.99 -5.85
N VAL A 82 -3.63 14.01 -5.05
CA VAL A 82 -3.96 15.40 -5.37
C VAL A 82 -3.35 15.84 -6.70
N ARG A 83 -2.16 15.32 -7.04
CA ARG A 83 -1.51 15.53 -8.33
C ARG A 83 -1.19 14.20 -9.01
N THR A 84 -1.71 14.02 -10.22
CA THR A 84 -1.24 12.99 -11.13
C THR A 84 0.05 13.44 -11.80
N ARG A 85 0.99 12.52 -11.99
CA ARG A 85 2.25 12.81 -12.67
C ARG A 85 1.95 13.09 -14.14
N ARG A 86 2.33 14.27 -14.64
CA ARG A 86 2.28 14.57 -16.09
C ARG A 86 3.22 13.61 -16.84
N PRO A 87 2.83 13.11 -18.02
CA PRO A 87 3.70 12.28 -18.84
C PRO A 87 4.99 13.03 -19.17
N LYS A 88 6.11 12.32 -19.30
CA LYS A 88 7.36 12.93 -19.76
C LYS A 88 7.12 13.45 -21.18
N ARG A 89 7.40 14.73 -21.42
CA ARG A 89 7.37 15.29 -22.77
C ARG A 89 8.50 14.65 -23.58
N HIS A 90 8.16 14.02 -24.70
CA HIS A 90 9.17 13.45 -25.60
C HIS A 90 9.94 14.59 -26.27
N TYR A 91 11.23 14.69 -26.00
CA TYR A 91 12.12 15.59 -26.72
C TYR A 91 12.65 14.84 -27.95
N LYS A 92 12.37 15.36 -29.15
CA LYS A 92 13.07 14.89 -30.35
C LYS A 92 14.57 15.18 -30.16
N ARG A 93 15.42 14.16 -30.31
CA ARG A 93 16.86 14.39 -30.47
C ARG A 93 17.06 15.12 -31.80
N ARG A 94 17.81 16.23 -31.76
CA ARG A 94 18.36 16.89 -32.95
C ARG A 94 19.56 16.11 -33.44
#